data_AF-A0A2K3NF34-F1
#
_entry.id   AF-A0A2K3NF34-F1
#
_cell.length_a   1.000
_cell.length_b   1.000
_cell.length_c   1.000
_cell.angle_alpha   90.00
_cell.angle_beta   90.00
_cell.angle_gamma   90.00
#
_symmetry.space_group_name_H-M   'P 1'
#
loop_
_entity.id
_entity.type
_entity.pdbx_description
1 polymer ?
#
loop_
_entity_poly.entity_id
_entity_poly.type
_entity_poly.pdbx_seq_one_letter_code
_entity_poly.pdbx_strand_id
1 'polypeptide(L)'
;MNYLVKDKDASREQLEAVSKFLHLIKYVSGAYDSEDDFRLLDKEISKHESLTNTAEGSSRRLFYLALPPSVYPSVSKMIKTTCMTKSDLGGWTRIVVEKPFGKDLESAEELSNQIGELFEEPQIYRIDHYLGKELVQNMLVLRFANRMFLPLWNRDNIANVQIVFKEDFGTDGRGGYFDQYG
;
A
#
# COMPACT_ATOMS: atom_id res chain seq x y z
N MET A 1 -23.44 -14.86 6.14
CA MET A 1 -22.38 -14.61 7.16
C MET A 1 -21.76 -15.95 7.62
N ASN A 2 -21.36 -16.82 6.68
CA ASN A 2 -20.97 -18.24 6.92
C ASN A 2 -19.61 -18.61 6.32
N TYR A 3 -18.69 -17.65 6.16
CA TYR A 3 -17.36 -17.91 5.57
C TYR A 3 -16.24 -18.11 6.61
N LEU A 4 -16.56 -18.04 7.90
CA LEU A 4 -15.59 -18.31 8.95
C LEU A 4 -15.56 -19.81 9.23
N VAL A 5 -14.48 -20.46 8.80
CA VAL A 5 -14.12 -21.79 9.32
C VAL A 5 -13.86 -21.59 10.80
N LYS A 6 -14.74 -22.13 11.66
CA LYS A 6 -14.50 -22.12 13.10
C LYS A 6 -13.32 -23.03 13.38
N ASP A 7 -12.18 -22.42 13.68
CA ASP A 7 -11.08 -23.14 14.28
C ASP A 7 -11.55 -23.68 15.64
N LYS A 8 -11.35 -24.98 15.88
CA LYS A 8 -11.86 -25.66 17.08
C LYS A 8 -11.17 -25.17 18.36
N ASP A 9 -10.00 -24.54 18.22
CA ASP A 9 -9.18 -24.06 19.33
C ASP A 9 -9.27 -22.52 19.54
N ALA A 10 -10.11 -21.81 18.77
CA ALA A 10 -10.26 -20.37 18.91
C ALA A 10 -11.01 -20.00 20.20
N SER A 11 -10.42 -19.13 21.02
CA SER A 11 -11.05 -18.62 22.23
C SER A 11 -12.27 -17.76 21.91
N ARG A 12 -13.21 -17.68 22.85
CA ARG A 12 -14.41 -16.83 22.70
C ARG A 12 -14.04 -15.36 22.42
N GLU A 13 -12.98 -14.86 23.05
CA GLU A 13 -12.48 -13.50 22.86
C GLU A 13 -11.95 -13.27 21.44
N GLN A 14 -11.23 -14.25 20.86
CA GLN A 14 -10.78 -14.20 19.47
C GLN A 14 -11.95 -14.15 18.50
N LEU A 15 -13.00 -14.96 18.73
CA LEU A 15 -14.20 -14.97 17.90
C LEU A 15 -14.97 -13.64 17.98
N GLU A 16 -15.07 -13.04 19.17
CA GLU A 16 -15.67 -11.71 19.34
C GLU A 16 -14.84 -10.61 18.67
N ALA A 17 -13.51 -10.67 18.75
CA ALA A 17 -12.62 -9.74 18.05
C ALA A 17 -12.75 -9.84 16.52
N VAL A 18 -12.76 -11.06 15.98
CA VAL A 18 -12.99 -11.30 14.54
C VAL A 18 -14.35 -10.76 14.11
N SER A 19 -15.40 -11.03 14.89
CA SER A 19 -16.73 -10.50 14.62
C SER A 19 -16.71 -8.97 14.56
N LYS A 20 -16.14 -8.30 15.57
CA LYS A 20 -15.99 -6.84 15.60
C LYS A 20 -15.23 -6.32 14.38
N PHE A 21 -14.13 -6.96 14.00
CA PHE A 21 -13.34 -6.59 12.83
C PHE A 21 -14.14 -6.68 11.53
N LEU A 22 -14.87 -7.79 11.32
CA LEU A 22 -15.68 -7.96 10.10
C LEU A 22 -16.82 -6.96 9.97
N HIS A 23 -17.36 -6.45 11.09
CA HIS A 23 -18.37 -5.38 11.04
C HIS A 23 -17.82 -4.05 10.52
N LEU A 24 -16.49 -3.84 10.60
CA LEU A 24 -15.81 -2.68 10.02
C LEU A 24 -15.63 -2.79 8.50
N ILE A 25 -15.71 -4.00 7.94
CA ILE A 25 -15.50 -4.23 6.51
C ILE A 25 -16.81 -3.98 5.76
N LYS A 26 -16.73 -3.11 4.74
CA LYS A 26 -17.81 -2.86 3.77
C LYS A 26 -17.30 -3.11 2.36
N TYR A 27 -18.20 -3.50 1.48
CA TYR A 27 -17.92 -3.74 0.08
C TYR A 27 -18.81 -2.84 -0.78
N VAL A 28 -18.20 -2.19 -1.77
CA VAL A 28 -18.87 -1.37 -2.78
C VAL A 28 -18.43 -1.90 -4.14
N SER A 29 -19.39 -2.27 -4.98
CA SER A 29 -19.14 -2.70 -6.36
C SER A 29 -19.09 -1.49 -7.28
N GLY A 30 -18.18 -1.47 -8.24
CA GLY A 30 -18.03 -0.39 -9.21
C GLY A 30 -16.89 -0.62 -10.20
N ALA A 31 -16.90 0.12 -11.30
CA ALA A 31 -15.83 0.13 -12.30
C ALA A 31 -14.68 1.08 -11.92
N TYR A 32 -13.51 0.90 -12.53
CA TYR A 32 -12.28 1.68 -12.25
C TYR A 32 -12.20 3.02 -12.99
N ASP A 33 -13.13 3.28 -13.90
CA ASP A 33 -13.20 4.44 -14.79
C ASP A 33 -14.56 5.15 -14.75
N SER A 34 -15.47 4.73 -13.86
CA SER A 34 -16.81 5.28 -13.71
C SER A 34 -16.89 6.31 -12.59
N GLU A 35 -17.10 7.58 -12.93
CA GLU A 35 -17.23 8.65 -11.95
C GLU A 35 -18.41 8.41 -10.99
N ASP A 36 -19.54 7.90 -11.49
CA ASP A 36 -20.73 7.59 -10.68
C ASP A 36 -20.45 6.53 -9.61
N ASP A 37 -19.64 5.52 -9.94
CA ASP A 37 -19.25 4.47 -9.00
C ASP A 37 -18.30 5.01 -7.92
N PHE A 38 -17.40 5.91 -8.28
CA PHE A 38 -16.55 6.59 -7.30
C PHE A 38 -17.33 7.60 -6.44
N ARG A 39 -18.39 8.21 -6.96
CA ARG A 39 -19.33 9.01 -6.15
C ARG A 39 -20.10 8.15 -5.15
N LEU A 40 -20.48 6.92 -5.53
CA LEU A 40 -21.06 5.95 -4.61
C LEU A 40 -20.06 5.56 -3.52
N LEU A 41 -18.80 5.32 -3.88
CA LEU A 41 -17.72 5.03 -2.93
C LEU A 41 -17.50 6.20 -1.96
N ASP A 42 -17.40 7.44 -2.44
CA ASP A 42 -17.26 8.64 -1.59
C ASP A 42 -18.43 8.77 -0.61
N LYS A 43 -19.65 8.47 -1.06
CA LYS A 43 -20.85 8.51 -0.22
C LYS A 43 -20.78 7.51 0.93
N GLU A 44 -20.39 6.26 0.67
CA GLU A 44 -20.27 5.25 1.73
C GLU A 44 -19.12 5.56 2.70
N ILE A 45 -17.98 6.06 2.21
CA ILE A 45 -16.87 6.53 3.05
C ILE A 45 -17.33 7.69 3.93
N SER A 46 -17.95 8.72 3.35
CA SER A 46 -18.43 9.90 4.07
C SER A 46 -19.49 9.56 5.12
N LYS A 47 -20.36 8.59 4.82
CA LYS A 47 -21.33 8.06 5.79
C LYS A 47 -20.61 7.44 6.99
N HIS A 48 -19.59 6.62 6.77
CA HIS A 48 -18.79 6.06 7.86
C HIS A 48 -18.10 7.15 8.68
N GLU A 49 -17.45 8.11 8.03
CA GLU A 49 -16.78 9.24 8.69
C GLU A 49 -17.72 10.04 9.59
N SER A 50 -18.96 10.30 9.15
CA SER A 50 -19.97 11.01 9.94
C SER A 50 -20.44 10.26 11.19
N LEU A 51 -20.34 8.93 11.19
CA LEU A 51 -20.73 8.08 12.32
C LEU A 51 -19.60 7.90 13.35
N THR A 52 -18.34 8.00 12.92
CA THR A 52 -17.18 7.70 13.76
C THR A 52 -16.42 8.90 14.26
N ASN A 53 -16.48 10.03 13.55
CA ASN A 53 -15.65 11.19 13.89
C ASN A 53 -16.31 12.07 14.94
N THR A 54 -15.55 12.38 16.00
CA THR A 54 -15.95 13.29 17.08
C THR A 54 -15.81 14.77 16.71
N ALA A 55 -15.06 15.09 15.65
CA ALA A 55 -14.90 16.44 15.12
C ALA A 55 -14.96 16.41 13.58
N GLU A 56 -15.79 17.29 13.03
CA GLU A 56 -15.98 17.49 11.59
C GLU A 56 -14.63 17.86 10.96
N GLY A 57 -14.22 17.09 9.94
CA GLY A 57 -12.97 17.34 9.21
C GLY A 57 -11.70 16.64 9.72
N SER A 58 -11.77 15.73 10.69
CA SER A 58 -10.58 14.95 11.10
C SER A 58 -10.34 13.67 10.27
N SER A 59 -11.13 13.45 9.21
CA SER A 59 -11.14 12.23 8.41
C SER A 59 -9.83 11.98 7.66
N ARG A 60 -9.33 10.74 7.76
CA ARG A 60 -8.14 10.26 7.06
C ARG A 60 -8.53 9.12 6.12
N ARG A 61 -8.19 9.26 4.85
CA ARG A 61 -8.52 8.29 3.80
C ARG A 61 -7.25 7.66 3.25
N LEU A 62 -7.14 6.33 3.35
CA LEU A 62 -6.05 5.56 2.77
C LEU A 62 -6.62 4.67 1.66
N PHE A 63 -6.20 4.89 0.42
CA PHE A 63 -6.61 4.07 -0.71
C PHE A 63 -5.50 3.08 -1.06
N TYR A 64 -5.76 1.78 -0.88
CA TYR A 64 -4.83 0.73 -1.26
C TYR A 64 -5.16 0.24 -2.67
N LEU A 65 -4.30 0.52 -3.65
CA LEU A 65 -4.51 0.14 -5.04
C LEU A 65 -3.99 -1.27 -5.30
N ALA A 66 -4.70 -2.28 -4.77
CA ALA A 66 -4.46 -3.69 -5.04
C ALA A 66 -5.02 -4.08 -6.43
N LEU A 67 -4.59 -3.35 -7.46
CA LEU A 67 -5.10 -3.37 -8.83
C LEU A 67 -3.96 -3.59 -9.82
N PRO A 68 -4.26 -4.03 -11.06
CA PRO A 68 -3.28 -4.05 -12.14
C PRO A 68 -2.70 -2.65 -12.42
N PRO A 69 -1.42 -2.52 -12.79
CA PRO A 69 -0.78 -1.21 -13.04
C PRO A 69 -1.46 -0.38 -14.14
N SER A 70 -2.05 -1.05 -15.13
CA SER A 70 -2.72 -0.40 -16.27
C SER A 70 -3.89 0.49 -15.87
N VAL A 71 -4.49 0.28 -14.69
CA VAL A 71 -5.63 1.06 -14.22
C VAL A 71 -5.24 2.13 -13.19
N TYR A 72 -3.98 2.19 -12.75
CA TYR A 72 -3.53 3.17 -11.75
C TYR A 72 -3.82 4.62 -12.16
N PRO A 73 -3.53 5.08 -13.39
CA PRO A 73 -3.77 6.48 -13.75
C PRO A 73 -5.26 6.84 -13.70
N SER A 74 -6.13 5.95 -14.21
CA SER A 74 -7.59 6.14 -14.20
C SER A 74 -8.13 6.22 -12.77
N VAL A 75 -7.77 5.25 -11.93
CA VAL A 75 -8.25 5.19 -10.54
C VAL A 75 -7.72 6.36 -9.72
N SER A 76 -6.44 6.70 -9.86
CA SER A 76 -5.82 7.86 -9.23
C SER A 76 -6.54 9.16 -9.58
N LYS A 77 -6.90 9.34 -10.87
CA LYS A 77 -7.67 10.50 -11.33
C LYS A 77 -9.05 10.53 -10.70
N MET A 78 -9.78 9.41 -10.70
CA MET A 78 -11.10 9.32 -10.08
C MET A 78 -11.04 9.68 -8.60
N ILE A 79 -10.13 9.05 -7.83
CA ILE A 79 -9.92 9.34 -6.40
C ILE A 79 -9.67 10.84 -6.19
N LYS A 80 -8.77 11.44 -6.97
CA LYS A 80 -8.43 12.86 -6.87
C LYS A 80 -9.65 13.76 -7.10
N THR A 81 -10.52 13.41 -8.03
CA THR A 81 -11.69 14.23 -8.39
C THR A 81 -12.89 14.04 -7.45
N THR A 82 -13.11 12.84 -6.91
CA THR A 82 -14.37 12.52 -6.21
C THR A 82 -14.21 12.12 -4.75
N CYS A 83 -13.10 11.49 -4.37
CA CYS A 83 -12.96 10.80 -3.10
C CYS A 83 -11.92 11.41 -2.16
N MET A 84 -11.37 12.58 -2.49
CA MET A 84 -10.47 13.31 -1.60
C MET A 84 -11.18 13.73 -0.31
N THR A 85 -10.44 13.70 0.80
CA THR A 85 -10.93 14.31 2.04
C THR A 85 -11.19 15.80 1.81
N LYS A 86 -12.29 16.32 2.36
CA LYS A 86 -12.74 17.70 2.17
C LYS A 86 -12.26 18.66 3.27
N SER A 87 -11.29 18.23 4.08
CA SER A 87 -10.97 18.92 5.31
C SER A 87 -9.52 19.39 5.41
N ASP A 88 -9.41 20.66 5.79
CA ASP A 88 -8.15 21.33 6.11
C ASP A 88 -7.76 21.14 7.59
N LEU A 89 -8.63 20.52 8.41
CA LEU A 89 -8.45 20.30 9.85
C LEU A 89 -7.76 18.95 10.15
N GLY A 90 -6.54 18.77 9.61
CA GLY A 90 -5.69 17.61 9.89
C GLY A 90 -6.12 16.28 9.26
N GLY A 91 -7.14 16.32 8.40
CA GLY A 91 -7.47 15.23 7.49
C GLY A 91 -6.41 15.05 6.40
N TRP A 92 -6.28 13.85 5.88
CA TRP A 92 -5.41 13.59 4.73
C TRP A 92 -5.98 12.51 3.82
N THR A 93 -5.53 12.52 2.57
CA THR A 93 -5.73 11.42 1.62
C THR A 93 -4.38 10.92 1.15
N ARG A 94 -4.17 9.60 1.23
CA ARG A 94 -2.96 8.91 0.80
C ARG A 94 -3.32 7.75 -0.08
N ILE A 95 -2.49 7.47 -1.05
CA ILE A 95 -2.59 6.31 -1.93
C ILE A 95 -1.42 5.37 -1.68
N VAL A 96 -1.70 4.07 -1.69
CA VAL A 96 -0.71 3.00 -1.63
C VAL A 96 -0.73 2.30 -2.97
N VAL A 97 0.42 2.24 -3.63
CA VAL A 97 0.60 1.64 -4.95
C VAL A 97 1.59 0.49 -4.87
N GLU A 98 1.29 -0.61 -5.56
CA GLU A 98 2.09 -1.82 -5.59
C GLU A 98 2.93 -1.89 -6.87
N LYS A 99 3.98 -2.71 -6.81
CA LYS A 99 4.79 -3.03 -7.99
C LYS A 99 3.95 -3.83 -9.02
N PRO A 100 4.27 -3.76 -10.32
CA PRO A 100 5.39 -3.05 -10.94
C PRO A 100 5.14 -1.55 -11.17
N PHE A 101 6.17 -0.73 -10.95
CA PHE A 101 6.15 0.73 -11.17
C PHE A 101 6.62 1.12 -12.58
N GLY A 102 6.15 0.40 -13.59
CA GLY A 102 6.76 0.40 -14.94
C GLY A 102 7.66 -0.81 -15.16
N LYS A 103 8.09 -0.98 -16.41
CA LYS A 103 8.95 -2.10 -16.87
C LYS A 103 10.37 -1.64 -17.23
N ASP A 104 10.55 -0.35 -17.44
CA ASP A 104 11.78 0.32 -17.84
C ASP A 104 11.77 1.76 -17.30
N LEU A 105 12.85 2.50 -17.51
CA LEU A 105 12.99 3.88 -17.03
C LEU A 105 11.87 4.79 -17.58
N GLU A 106 11.60 4.71 -18.88
CA GLU A 106 10.62 5.56 -19.56
C GLU A 106 9.20 5.32 -19.02
N SER A 107 8.77 4.07 -18.91
CA SER A 107 7.44 3.74 -18.37
C SER A 107 7.31 4.02 -16.87
N ALA A 108 8.40 3.93 -16.11
CA ALA A 108 8.41 4.30 -14.70
C ALA A 108 8.29 5.81 -14.49
N GLU A 109 9.01 6.61 -15.30
CA GLU A 109 8.89 8.06 -15.30
C GLU A 109 7.50 8.51 -15.73
N GLU A 110 6.92 7.89 -16.78
CA GLU A 110 5.56 8.18 -17.21
C GLU A 110 4.54 7.92 -16.10
N LEU A 111 4.59 6.75 -15.47
CA LEU A 111 3.68 6.41 -14.35
C LEU A 111 3.86 7.37 -13.17
N SER A 112 5.11 7.70 -12.83
CA SER A 112 5.40 8.61 -11.72
C SER A 112 4.91 10.03 -12.02
N ASN A 113 5.02 10.50 -13.26
CA ASN A 113 4.52 11.81 -13.68
C ASN A 113 2.98 11.84 -13.62
N GLN A 114 2.30 10.83 -14.18
CA GLN A 114 0.84 10.76 -14.17
C GLN A 114 0.25 10.75 -12.74
N ILE A 115 0.91 10.06 -11.80
CA ILE A 115 0.49 10.05 -10.39
C ILE A 115 0.90 11.36 -9.69
N GLY A 116 2.10 11.88 -9.96
CA GLY A 116 2.64 13.10 -9.36
C GLY A 116 1.90 14.38 -9.77
N GLU A 117 1.25 14.39 -10.94
CA GLU A 117 0.32 15.47 -11.34
C GLU A 117 -0.95 15.50 -10.47
N LEU A 118 -1.31 14.38 -9.86
CA LEU A 118 -2.55 14.23 -9.09
C LEU A 118 -2.31 14.30 -7.58
N PHE A 119 -1.19 13.79 -7.09
CA PHE A 119 -0.88 13.68 -5.67
C PHE A 119 0.50 14.25 -5.36
N GLU A 120 0.61 14.91 -4.21
CA GLU A 120 1.92 15.32 -3.71
C GLU A 120 2.70 14.09 -3.22
N GLU A 121 4.03 14.13 -3.29
CA GLU A 121 4.87 12.99 -2.90
C GLU A 121 4.61 12.45 -1.48
N PRO A 122 4.34 13.28 -0.44
CA PRO A 122 3.96 12.77 0.90
C PRO A 122 2.63 12.01 0.95
N GLN A 123 1.82 12.07 -0.10
CA GLN A 123 0.56 11.35 -0.24
C GLN A 123 0.73 9.98 -0.92
N ILE A 124 1.88 9.74 -1.55
CA ILE A 124 2.12 8.55 -2.38
C ILE A 124 3.00 7.56 -1.60
N TYR A 125 2.48 6.35 -1.39
CA TYR A 125 3.19 5.26 -0.72
C TYR A 125 3.44 4.13 -1.72
N ARG A 126 4.65 4.07 -2.27
CA ARG A 126 5.08 2.99 -3.17
C ARG A 126 5.57 1.81 -2.32
N ILE A 127 4.92 0.67 -2.46
CA ILE A 127 5.25 -0.52 -1.67
C ILE A 127 6.42 -1.27 -2.30
N ASP A 128 7.48 -1.40 -1.51
CA ASP A 128 8.44 -2.49 -1.59
C ASP A 128 8.41 -3.25 -0.26
N HIS A 129 7.81 -4.45 -0.28
CA HIS A 129 7.63 -5.25 0.93
C HIS A 129 8.96 -5.71 1.57
N TYR A 130 10.09 -5.67 0.85
CA TYR A 130 11.39 -5.95 1.48
C TYR A 130 11.78 -4.88 2.50
N LEU A 131 11.38 -3.62 2.29
CA LEU A 131 11.63 -2.52 3.24
C LEU A 131 10.86 -2.69 4.56
N GLY A 132 9.82 -3.52 4.56
CA GLY A 132 9.06 -3.89 5.76
C GLY A 132 9.66 -5.05 6.55
N LYS A 133 10.71 -5.73 6.04
CA LYS A 133 11.32 -6.87 6.73
C LYS A 133 12.22 -6.38 7.87
N GLU A 134 12.08 -7.03 9.03
CA GLU A 134 12.77 -6.64 10.27
C GLU A 134 14.30 -6.49 10.09
N LEU A 135 14.94 -7.45 9.42
CA LEU A 135 16.38 -7.41 9.18
C LEU A 135 16.81 -6.24 8.28
N VAL A 136 15.99 -5.87 7.30
CA VAL A 136 16.27 -4.73 6.40
C VAL A 136 16.15 -3.42 7.18
N GLN A 137 15.13 -3.28 8.02
CA GLN A 137 14.98 -2.10 8.89
C GLN A 137 16.14 -1.98 9.89
N ASN A 138 16.59 -3.11 10.44
CA ASN A 138 17.67 -3.15 11.42
C ASN A 138 19.05 -2.76 10.83
N MET A 139 19.24 -2.80 9.50
CA MET A 139 20.49 -2.37 8.87
C MET A 139 20.88 -0.93 9.22
N LEU A 140 19.89 -0.02 9.34
CA LEU A 140 20.14 1.38 9.70
C LEU A 140 20.66 1.49 11.13
N VAL A 141 20.03 0.78 12.07
CA VAL A 141 20.47 0.73 13.47
C VAL A 141 21.87 0.13 13.56
N LEU A 142 22.12 -0.97 12.85
CA LEU A 142 23.41 -1.63 12.86
C LEU A 142 24.53 -0.71 12.35
N ARG A 143 24.32 0.02 11.25
CA ARG A 143 25.30 0.97 10.69
C ARG A 143 25.53 2.21 11.57
N PHE A 144 24.47 2.84 12.07
CA PHE A 144 24.56 4.20 12.60
C PHE A 144 24.49 4.29 14.13
N ALA A 145 23.88 3.33 14.81
CA ALA A 145 23.79 3.34 16.27
C ALA A 145 25.03 2.75 16.97
N ASN A 146 25.96 2.15 16.20
CA ASN A 146 27.11 1.44 16.73
C ASN A 146 28.42 2.14 16.35
N ARG A 147 29.07 2.76 17.34
CA ARG A 147 30.35 3.46 17.17
C ARG A 147 31.49 2.58 16.65
N MET A 148 31.40 1.27 16.87
CA MET A 148 32.34 0.27 16.34
C MET A 148 32.23 0.11 14.81
N PHE A 149 31.02 0.14 14.24
CA PHE A 149 30.81 -0.13 12.81
C PHE A 149 31.03 1.11 11.93
N LEU A 150 30.83 2.31 12.47
CA LEU A 150 31.04 3.57 11.76
C LEU A 150 32.41 3.68 11.05
N PRO A 151 33.57 3.46 11.71
CA PRO A 151 34.88 3.58 11.06
C PRO A 151 35.20 2.42 10.10
N LEU A 152 34.46 1.29 10.17
CA LEU A 152 34.66 0.13 9.31
C LEU A 152 33.81 0.19 8.04
N TRP A 153 32.74 1.00 8.02
CA TRP A 153 31.81 1.05 6.90
C TRP A 153 32.28 2.00 5.77
N ASN A 154 33.41 1.69 5.14
CA ASN A 154 33.97 2.46 4.02
C ASN A 154 34.87 1.61 3.10
N ARG A 155 35.30 2.20 1.98
CA ARG A 155 36.13 1.55 0.94
C ARG A 155 37.52 1.10 1.40
N ASP A 156 38.04 1.67 2.48
CA ASP A 156 39.38 1.33 2.99
C ASP A 156 39.34 0.04 3.84
N ASN A 157 38.15 -0.35 4.31
CA ASN A 157 37.94 -1.48 5.23
C ASN A 157 37.06 -2.59 4.63
N ILE A 158 36.21 -2.29 3.64
CA ILE A 158 35.30 -3.26 2.99
C ILE A 158 35.87 -3.68 1.63
N ALA A 159 36.17 -4.96 1.50
CA ALA A 159 36.63 -5.54 0.22
C ALA A 159 35.49 -5.72 -0.79
N ASN A 160 34.30 -6.15 -0.34
CA ASN A 160 33.12 -6.32 -1.19
C ASN A 160 31.81 -6.31 -0.38
N VAL A 161 30.68 -6.04 -1.06
CA VAL A 161 29.32 -6.16 -0.52
C VAL A 161 28.55 -7.12 -1.41
N GLN A 162 27.99 -8.17 -0.82
CA GLN A 162 27.19 -9.18 -1.54
C GLN A 162 25.73 -9.08 -1.12
N ILE A 163 24.85 -8.97 -2.12
CA ILE A 163 23.40 -9.00 -1.93
C ILE A 163 22.90 -10.23 -2.67
N VAL A 164 22.34 -11.18 -1.94
CA VAL A 164 21.97 -12.50 -2.46
C VAL A 164 20.48 -12.72 -2.22
N PHE A 165 19.76 -12.98 -3.31
CA PHE A 165 18.38 -13.42 -3.29
C PHE A 165 18.30 -14.83 -3.86
N LYS A 166 17.73 -15.77 -3.11
CA LYS A 166 17.58 -17.16 -3.51
C LYS A 166 16.19 -17.63 -3.15
N GLU A 167 15.54 -18.29 -4.08
CA GLU A 167 14.28 -18.99 -3.92
C GLU A 167 14.52 -20.47 -4.22
N ASP A 168 13.92 -21.36 -3.43
CA ASP A 168 14.00 -22.81 -3.61
C ASP A 168 12.83 -23.37 -4.45
N PHE A 169 11.94 -22.50 -4.93
CA PHE A 169 10.81 -22.80 -5.78
C PHE A 169 10.95 -22.14 -7.17
N GLY A 170 10.25 -22.70 -8.16
CA GLY A 170 10.22 -22.21 -9.55
C GLY A 170 9.09 -21.21 -9.80
N THR A 171 8.68 -21.05 -11.06
CA THR A 171 7.62 -20.10 -11.43
C THR A 171 6.20 -20.56 -11.11
N ASP A 172 6.01 -21.79 -10.61
CA ASP A 172 4.75 -22.38 -10.08
C ASP A 172 3.46 -21.92 -10.80
N GLY A 173 3.43 -22.09 -12.12
CA GLY A 173 2.26 -21.78 -12.95
C GLY A 173 2.06 -20.29 -13.30
N ARG A 174 2.95 -19.40 -12.83
CA ARG A 174 2.98 -17.96 -13.15
C ARG A 174 4.05 -17.60 -14.17
N GLY A 175 4.61 -18.58 -14.88
CA GLY A 175 5.70 -18.39 -15.84
C GLY A 175 5.41 -17.29 -16.86
N GLY A 176 4.16 -17.16 -17.35
CA GLY A 176 3.80 -16.11 -18.30
C GLY A 176 3.85 -14.67 -17.75
N TYR A 177 3.73 -14.48 -16.42
CA TYR A 177 3.99 -13.19 -15.80
C TYR A 177 5.49 -12.95 -15.62
N PHE A 178 6.24 -13.95 -15.14
CA PHE A 178 7.69 -13.85 -14.94
C PHE A 178 8.47 -13.65 -16.25
N ASP A 179 8.05 -14.27 -17.36
CA ASP A 179 8.71 -14.16 -18.67
C ASP A 179 8.79 -12.71 -19.20
N GLN A 180 7.88 -11.84 -18.76
CA GLN A 180 7.85 -10.43 -19.17
C GLN A 180 8.78 -9.52 -18.35
N TYR A 181 9.23 -9.98 -17.18
CA TYR A 181 10.01 -9.17 -16.22
C TYR A 181 11.37 -9.77 -15.87
N GLY A 182 11.59 -11.06 -16.13
CA GLY A 182 12.82 -11.80 -15.82
C GLY A 182 12.68 -12.76 -14.66
#